data_AF-L0KK31-F1
#
_entry.id   AF-L0KK31-F1
#
_cell.length_a   1.000
_cell.length_b   1.000
_cell.length_c   1.000
_cell.angle_alpha   90.00
_cell.angle_beta   90.00
_cell.angle_gamma   90.00
#
_symmetry.space_group_name_H-M   'P 1'
#
loop_
_entity.id
_entity.type
_entity.pdbx_description
1 polymer ?
#
loop_
_entity_poly.entity_id
_entity_poly.type
_entity_poly.pdbx_seq_one_letter_code
_entity_poly.pdbx_strand_id
1 'polypeptide(L)'
;MFKALLNHRDDSRDQKIALQRSSGVRLPVTAERLLLPCGPETLLTARAFATPGLRSNLMLQAARTALRLSFSALVTLFVSQLLAKSVSLYLLSAVVAVLALDMIDMRMPFTHGHSRMVAELAEGAGTAVGLPIPDIRALRWSGCIHDIGELVVPVATWMRNGPLSVRERDAAQLHA
;
A
#
# COMPACT_ATOMS: atom_id res chain seq x y z
N MET A 1 -49.83 86.54 -16.64
CA MET A 1 -49.22 85.80 -17.77
C MET A 1 -47.97 85.08 -17.27
N PHE A 2 -47.79 83.76 -17.20
CA PHE A 2 -48.64 82.57 -17.12
C PHE A 2 -47.67 81.45 -16.65
N LYS A 3 -48.08 80.64 -15.64
CA LYS A 3 -47.56 79.32 -15.21
C LYS A 3 -46.06 79.11 -14.91
N ALA A 4 -45.74 78.92 -13.63
CA ALA A 4 -44.70 77.99 -13.16
C ALA A 4 -45.38 76.67 -12.76
N LEU A 5 -44.80 75.55 -13.21
CA LEU A 5 -45.32 74.19 -13.14
C LEU A 5 -44.50 73.34 -12.14
N LEU A 6 -45.21 72.36 -11.55
CA LEU A 6 -44.79 71.12 -10.85
C LEU A 6 -44.81 71.16 -9.32
N ASN A 7 -45.93 70.73 -8.69
CA ASN A 7 -46.36 69.35 -8.30
C ASN A 7 -45.60 68.79 -7.08
N HIS A 8 -46.19 68.77 -5.88
CA HIS A 8 -47.19 67.80 -5.32
C HIS A 8 -46.61 66.44 -4.89
N ARG A 9 -46.70 66.18 -3.57
CA ARG A 9 -46.96 64.85 -2.98
C ARG A 9 -48.07 65.01 -1.92
N ASP A 10 -49.08 64.15 -2.05
CA ASP A 10 -50.17 63.79 -1.11
C ASP A 10 -49.67 63.60 0.32
N ASP A 11 -50.36 63.97 1.41
CA ASP A 11 -51.79 64.01 1.78
C ASP A 11 -52.43 62.65 2.14
N SER A 12 -52.54 62.41 3.45
CA SER A 12 -53.63 61.66 4.10
C SER A 12 -53.32 61.60 5.60
N ARG A 13 -53.51 62.77 6.21
CA ARG A 13 -53.75 62.93 7.64
C ARG A 13 -55.00 62.12 8.07
N ASP A 14 -54.96 61.70 9.32
CA ASP A 14 -56.10 61.75 10.23
C ASP A 14 -57.38 61.01 9.82
N GLN A 15 -57.41 59.71 10.10
CA GLN A 15 -58.65 59.03 10.48
C GLN A 15 -58.36 58.09 11.65
N LYS A 16 -58.36 58.66 12.86
CA LYS A 16 -59.47 58.57 13.82
C LYS A 16 -59.56 57.24 14.57
N ILE A 17 -59.30 57.37 15.88
CA ILE A 17 -60.19 56.92 16.97
C ILE A 17 -60.25 55.40 17.22
N ALA A 18 -59.57 55.03 18.31
CA ALA A 18 -60.00 54.17 19.41
C ALA A 18 -60.88 52.94 19.10
N LEU A 19 -60.41 51.76 19.54
CA LEU A 19 -61.08 50.56 20.09
C LEU A 19 -59.95 49.48 20.08
N GLN A 20 -59.71 48.56 21.01
CA GLN A 20 -60.31 48.12 22.25
C GLN A 20 -59.32 47.13 22.90
N ARG A 21 -59.28 47.15 24.23
CA ARG A 21 -58.98 46.10 25.21
C ARG A 21 -58.55 44.68 24.76
N SER A 22 -57.65 44.14 25.59
CA SER A 22 -57.53 42.76 26.08
C SER A 22 -56.73 41.73 25.27
N SER A 23 -55.61 41.29 25.85
CA SER A 23 -55.18 39.88 25.97
C SER A 23 -53.89 39.82 26.81
N GLY A 24 -53.98 39.25 28.02
CA GLY A 24 -52.87 39.16 28.96
C GLY A 24 -51.95 37.97 28.67
N VAL A 25 -50.65 38.19 28.80
CA VAL A 25 -49.66 37.15 29.10
C VAL A 25 -48.71 37.72 30.16
N ARG A 26 -48.79 37.21 31.39
CA ARG A 26 -47.84 37.49 32.48
C ARG A 26 -46.59 36.64 32.25
N LEU A 27 -45.43 37.25 32.06
CA LEU A 27 -44.15 36.55 32.17
C LEU A 27 -43.82 36.38 33.67
N PRO A 28 -43.51 35.17 34.16
CA PRO A 28 -43.24 34.97 35.58
C PRO A 28 -41.86 35.55 35.95
N VAL A 29 -41.89 36.41 36.97
CA VAL A 29 -40.75 36.91 37.71
C VAL A 29 -40.20 35.77 38.57
N THR A 30 -39.20 35.04 38.10
CA THR A 30 -38.28 34.24 38.93
C THR A 30 -37.02 33.92 38.13
N ALA A 31 -36.04 34.82 38.20
CA ALA A 31 -34.68 34.55 37.75
C ALA A 31 -33.68 35.03 38.82
N GLU A 32 -33.98 34.71 40.08
CA GLU A 32 -33.01 34.87 41.16
C GLU A 32 -32.21 33.58 41.34
N ARG A 33 -30.89 33.71 41.11
CA ARG A 33 -29.80 32.92 41.70
C ARG A 33 -29.77 31.41 41.43
N LEU A 34 -29.04 31.06 40.36
CA LEU A 34 -28.12 29.91 40.40
C LEU A 34 -26.71 30.37 40.02
N LEU A 35 -26.10 31.19 40.89
CA LEU A 35 -24.67 31.51 40.82
C LEU A 35 -23.90 30.31 41.41
N LEU A 36 -23.49 29.38 40.55
CA LEU A 36 -22.40 28.47 40.87
C LEU A 36 -21.17 29.30 41.31
N PRO A 37 -20.50 28.98 42.42
CA PRO A 37 -19.28 29.67 42.82
C PRO A 37 -18.17 29.30 41.84
N CYS A 38 -18.02 30.09 40.78
CA CYS A 38 -16.91 29.99 39.84
C CYS A 38 -15.68 30.58 40.55
N GLY A 39 -14.85 29.71 41.14
CA GLY A 39 -13.60 30.14 41.76
C GLY A 39 -12.67 30.78 40.72
N PRO A 40 -11.69 31.61 41.14
CA PRO A 40 -10.74 32.24 40.23
C PRO A 40 -9.99 31.22 39.35
N GLU A 41 -9.75 30.02 39.89
CA GLU A 41 -9.20 28.83 39.19
C GLU A 41 -10.05 28.38 37.99
N THR A 42 -11.38 28.39 38.13
CA THR A 42 -12.34 27.97 37.09
C THR A 42 -12.45 29.00 35.97
N LEU A 43 -12.33 30.29 36.30
CA LEU A 43 -12.26 31.37 35.31
C LEU A 43 -10.92 31.39 34.56
N LEU A 44 -9.82 31.01 35.22
CA LEU A 44 -8.49 30.95 34.62
C LEU A 44 -8.39 29.83 33.58
N THR A 45 -8.91 28.65 33.90
CA THR A 45 -9.01 27.50 32.99
C THR A 45 -9.92 27.80 31.80
N ALA A 46 -11.10 28.39 32.03
CA ALA A 46 -12.00 28.83 30.96
C ALA A 46 -11.36 29.87 30.03
N ARG A 47 -10.60 30.84 30.57
CA ARG A 47 -9.85 31.83 29.79
C ARG A 47 -8.69 31.22 29.01
N ALA A 48 -7.97 30.26 29.58
CA ALA A 48 -6.90 29.55 28.88
C ALA A 48 -7.42 28.84 27.61
N PHE A 49 -8.60 28.22 27.69
CA PHE A 49 -9.30 27.60 26.56
C PHE A 49 -9.97 28.59 25.59
N ALA A 50 -10.18 29.84 26.01
CA ALA A 50 -10.73 30.92 25.20
C ALA A 50 -9.67 31.76 24.49
N THR A 51 -8.36 31.48 24.72
CA THR A 51 -7.29 32.16 23.98
C THR A 51 -7.34 31.78 22.49
N PRO A 52 -7.46 32.74 21.56
CA PRO A 52 -7.61 32.47 20.12
C PRO A 52 -6.46 31.65 19.50
N GLY A 53 -5.30 31.61 20.16
CA GLY A 53 -4.10 30.91 19.70
C GLY A 53 -3.98 29.43 20.09
N LEU A 54 -4.62 28.99 21.19
CA LEU A 54 -4.46 27.62 21.67
C LEU A 54 -5.20 26.61 20.78
N ARG A 55 -6.42 26.97 20.37
CA ARG A 55 -7.26 26.13 19.49
C ARG A 55 -6.66 25.99 18.09
N SER A 56 -6.10 27.07 17.53
CA SER A 56 -5.44 27.05 16.22
C SER A 56 -4.14 26.23 16.25
N ASN A 57 -3.33 26.33 17.30
CA ASN A 57 -2.14 25.50 17.47
C ASN A 57 -2.48 24.02 17.66
N LEU A 58 -3.50 23.69 18.46
CA LEU A 58 -3.93 22.31 18.67
C LEU A 58 -4.50 21.69 17.37
N MET A 59 -5.29 22.45 16.61
CA MET A 59 -5.79 22.01 15.30
C MET A 59 -4.67 21.82 14.29
N LEU A 60 -3.69 22.73 14.23
CA LEU A 60 -2.50 22.58 13.37
C LEU A 60 -1.64 21.38 13.78
N GLN A 61 -1.50 21.13 15.08
CA GLN A 61 -0.81 19.94 15.58
C GLN A 61 -1.54 18.66 15.18
N ALA A 62 -2.86 18.60 15.36
CA ALA A 62 -3.69 17.47 14.93
C ALA A 62 -3.63 17.23 13.42
N ALA A 63 -3.66 18.30 12.62
CA ALA A 63 -3.54 18.20 11.16
C ALA A 63 -2.15 17.68 10.74
N ARG A 64 -1.08 18.12 11.41
CA ARG A 64 0.28 17.64 11.16
C ARG A 64 0.48 16.19 11.56
N THR A 65 -0.06 15.78 12.71
CA THR A 65 0.03 14.38 13.15
C THR A 65 -0.80 13.48 12.24
N ALA A 66 -2.00 13.90 11.83
CA ALA A 66 -2.80 13.19 10.84
C ALA A 66 -2.03 13.03 9.52
N LEU A 67 -1.46 14.10 8.98
CA LEU A 67 -0.67 14.04 7.74
C LEU A 67 0.56 13.11 7.86
N ARG A 68 1.27 13.18 8.99
CA ARG A 68 2.43 12.29 9.27
C ARG A 68 2.02 10.83 9.35
N LEU A 69 0.92 10.52 10.04
CA LEU A 69 0.41 9.16 10.16
C LEU A 69 -0.10 8.64 8.82
N SER A 70 -0.83 9.46 8.05
CA SER A 70 -1.26 9.12 6.70
C SER A 70 -0.08 8.86 5.77
N PHE A 71 0.95 9.71 5.80
CA PHE A 71 2.16 9.51 5.01
C PHE A 71 2.91 8.23 5.42
N SER A 72 3.10 8.01 6.72
CA SER A 72 3.73 6.80 7.24
C SER A 72 2.95 5.53 6.84
N ALA A 73 1.62 5.56 6.91
CA ALA A 73 0.78 4.44 6.51
C ALA A 73 0.89 4.14 5.00
N LEU A 74 0.92 5.19 4.17
CA LEU A 74 1.11 5.04 2.72
C LEU A 74 2.47 4.45 2.39
N VAL A 75 3.55 4.92 3.04
CA VAL A 75 4.89 4.37 2.85
C VAL A 75 4.93 2.91 3.28
N THR A 76 4.38 2.56 4.44
CA THR A 76 4.32 1.17 4.91
C THR A 76 3.54 0.28 3.95
N LEU A 77 2.39 0.73 3.45
CA LEU A 77 1.61 0.00 2.44
C LEU A 77 2.37 -0.14 1.12
N PHE A 78 3.05 0.91 0.66
CA PHE A 78 3.82 0.85 -0.57
C PHE A 78 5.01 -0.13 -0.46
N VAL A 79 5.77 -0.06 0.63
CA VAL A 79 6.88 -0.96 0.89
C VAL A 79 6.39 -2.40 1.05
N SER A 80 5.28 -2.64 1.77
CA SER A 80 4.72 -3.99 1.91
C SER A 80 4.26 -4.56 0.57
N GLN A 81 3.61 -3.75 -0.28
CA GLN A 81 3.21 -4.14 -1.63
C GLN A 81 4.41 -4.39 -2.56
N LEU A 82 5.47 -3.58 -2.44
CA LEU A 82 6.69 -3.76 -3.21
C LEU A 82 7.38 -5.07 -2.84
N LEU A 83 7.55 -5.33 -1.55
CA LEU A 83 8.11 -6.58 -1.03
C LEU A 83 7.26 -7.78 -1.46
N ALA A 84 5.93 -7.70 -1.34
CA ALA A 84 5.02 -8.77 -1.76
C ALA A 84 5.16 -9.09 -3.26
N LYS A 85 5.27 -8.08 -4.11
CA LYS A 85 5.51 -8.26 -5.56
C LYS A 85 6.89 -8.87 -5.84
N SER A 86 7.95 -8.40 -5.15
CA SER A 86 9.30 -8.95 -5.31
C SER A 86 9.35 -10.43 -4.94
N VAL A 87 8.74 -10.81 -3.82
CA VAL A 87 8.64 -12.22 -3.39
C VAL A 87 7.83 -13.02 -4.40
N SER A 88 6.69 -12.50 -4.86
CA SER A 88 5.86 -13.18 -5.88
C SER A 88 6.61 -13.41 -7.19
N LEU A 89 7.33 -12.41 -7.69
CA LEU A 89 8.14 -12.54 -8.91
C LEU A 89 9.29 -13.53 -8.74
N TYR A 90 9.93 -13.54 -7.57
CA TYR A 90 11.00 -14.49 -7.25
C TYR A 90 10.48 -15.93 -7.16
N LEU A 91 9.33 -16.14 -6.51
CA LEU A 91 8.69 -17.44 -6.45
C LEU A 91 8.27 -17.92 -7.84
N LEU A 92 7.67 -17.03 -8.65
CA LEU A 92 7.27 -17.35 -10.01
C LEU A 92 8.48 -17.73 -10.87
N SER A 93 9.56 -16.96 -10.83
CA SER A 93 10.76 -17.27 -11.61
C SER A 93 11.42 -18.57 -11.16
N ALA A 94 11.46 -18.85 -9.86
CA ALA A 94 11.98 -20.10 -9.32
C ALA A 94 11.16 -21.31 -9.76
N VAL A 95 9.82 -21.23 -9.71
CA VAL A 95 8.93 -22.30 -10.16
C VAL A 95 9.05 -22.52 -11.67
N VAL A 96 9.05 -21.45 -12.46
CA VAL A 96 9.21 -21.54 -13.92
C VAL A 96 10.57 -22.15 -14.28
N ALA A 97 11.64 -21.78 -13.59
CA ALA A 97 12.96 -22.37 -13.80
C ALA A 97 12.93 -23.88 -13.52
N VAL A 98 12.43 -24.32 -12.37
CA VAL A 98 12.36 -25.75 -12.03
C VAL A 98 11.52 -26.54 -13.04
N LEU A 99 10.37 -26.00 -13.45
CA LEU A 99 9.52 -26.64 -14.47
C LEU A 99 10.21 -26.73 -15.84
N ALA A 100 10.91 -25.66 -16.25
CA ALA A 100 11.64 -25.65 -17.51
C ALA A 100 12.76 -26.69 -17.51
N LEU A 101 13.41 -26.93 -16.37
CA LEU A 101 14.47 -27.93 -16.23
C LEU A 101 13.92 -29.35 -16.29
N ASP A 102 12.81 -29.64 -15.60
CA ASP A 102 12.12 -30.93 -15.74
C ASP A 102 11.70 -31.18 -17.21
N MET A 103 11.39 -30.13 -17.98
CA MET A 103 11.10 -30.26 -19.41
C MET A 103 12.33 -30.57 -20.26
N ILE A 104 13.52 -30.06 -19.90
CA ILE A 104 14.78 -30.40 -20.57
C ILE A 104 15.08 -31.88 -20.37
N ASP A 105 14.99 -32.33 -19.12
CA ASP A 105 15.10 -33.74 -18.71
C ASP A 105 14.14 -34.66 -19.48
N MET A 106 12.98 -34.16 -19.93
CA MET A 106 11.99 -34.93 -20.69
C MET A 106 12.32 -35.05 -22.19
N ARG A 107 13.31 -34.34 -22.73
CA ARG A 107 13.74 -34.54 -24.15
C ARG A 107 14.28 -35.94 -24.40
N MET A 108 14.88 -36.54 -23.38
CA MET A 108 15.42 -37.89 -23.45
C MET A 108 14.61 -38.82 -22.53
N PRO A 109 14.25 -40.04 -22.96
CA PRO A 109 13.38 -40.93 -22.18
C PRO A 109 13.96 -41.35 -20.82
N PHE A 110 15.27 -41.23 -20.64
CA PHE A 110 16.03 -41.78 -19.52
C PHE A 110 16.52 -40.72 -18.52
N THR A 111 16.29 -39.43 -18.77
CA THR A 111 16.73 -38.32 -17.90
C THR A 111 15.60 -37.68 -17.10
N HIS A 112 14.37 -38.23 -17.13
CA HIS A 112 13.25 -37.62 -16.41
C HIS A 112 13.54 -37.45 -14.91
N GLY A 113 13.55 -36.20 -14.43
CA GLY A 113 13.83 -35.86 -13.03
C GLY A 113 15.30 -35.99 -12.63
N HIS A 114 16.21 -36.21 -13.59
CA HIS A 114 17.65 -36.30 -13.37
C HIS A 114 18.20 -35.03 -12.69
N SER A 115 17.89 -33.86 -13.25
CA SER A 115 18.36 -32.57 -12.75
C SER A 115 17.90 -32.31 -11.31
N ARG A 116 16.69 -32.77 -10.95
CA ARG A 116 16.17 -32.69 -9.58
C ARG A 116 16.95 -33.58 -8.61
N MET A 117 17.21 -34.83 -8.99
CA MET A 117 17.99 -35.76 -8.16
C MET A 117 19.43 -35.25 -7.96
N VAL A 118 20.06 -34.72 -9.01
CA VAL A 118 21.40 -34.12 -8.94
C VAL A 118 21.40 -32.91 -7.99
N ALA A 119 20.40 -32.03 -8.09
CA ALA A 119 20.26 -30.89 -7.18
C ALA A 119 20.12 -31.30 -5.71
N GLU A 120 19.32 -32.33 -5.42
CA GLU A 120 19.15 -32.86 -4.06
C GLU A 120 20.43 -33.50 -3.51
N LEU A 121 21.16 -34.24 -4.35
CA LEU A 121 22.45 -34.81 -3.96
C LEU A 121 23.50 -33.73 -3.70
N ALA A 122 23.56 -32.69 -4.54
CA ALA A 122 24.50 -31.58 -4.38
C ALA A 122 24.20 -30.77 -3.10
N GLU A 123 22.93 -30.49 -2.81
CA GLU A 123 22.49 -29.86 -1.56
C GLU A 123 22.85 -30.71 -0.34
N GLY A 124 22.58 -32.03 -0.40
CA GLY A 124 22.92 -32.97 0.66
C GLY A 124 24.42 -33.03 0.93
N ALA A 125 25.23 -33.07 -0.13
CA ALA A 125 26.68 -33.05 -0.04
C ALA A 125 27.20 -31.75 0.59
N GLY A 126 26.71 -30.59 0.13
CA GLY A 126 27.08 -29.29 0.70
C GLY A 126 26.71 -29.17 2.18
N THR A 127 25.56 -29.71 2.55
CA THR A 127 25.11 -29.78 3.95
C THR A 127 26.02 -30.68 4.79
N ALA A 128 26.37 -31.87 4.28
CA ALA A 128 27.20 -32.84 4.98
C ALA A 128 28.62 -32.33 5.27
N VAL A 129 29.17 -31.49 4.39
CA VAL A 129 30.51 -30.89 4.59
C VAL A 129 30.46 -29.53 5.31
N GLY A 130 29.28 -29.06 5.72
CA GLY A 130 29.11 -27.86 6.53
C GLY A 130 29.29 -26.54 5.77
N LEU A 131 28.93 -26.50 4.48
CA LEU A 131 28.98 -25.24 3.71
C LEU A 131 27.99 -24.20 4.25
N PRO A 132 28.27 -22.90 4.06
CA PRO A 132 27.29 -21.85 4.29
C PRO A 132 26.00 -22.06 3.50
N ILE A 133 24.85 -21.68 4.07
CA ILE A 133 23.53 -21.77 3.43
C ILE A 133 23.48 -21.14 2.02
N PRO A 134 24.13 -19.99 1.74
CA PRO A 134 24.18 -19.44 0.38
C PRO A 134 24.83 -20.39 -0.62
N ASP A 135 25.90 -21.08 -0.23
CA ASP A 135 26.66 -21.99 -1.09
C ASP A 135 25.89 -23.30 -1.31
N ILE A 136 25.23 -23.82 -0.27
CA ILE A 136 24.31 -24.96 -0.39
C ILE A 136 23.19 -24.67 -1.40
N ARG A 137 22.62 -23.45 -1.33
CA ARG A 137 21.58 -23.02 -2.26
C ARG A 137 22.12 -22.88 -3.68
N ALA A 138 23.34 -22.37 -3.84
CA ALA A 138 24.01 -22.29 -5.13
C ALA A 138 24.23 -23.69 -5.73
N LEU A 139 24.69 -24.67 -4.94
CA LEU A 139 24.84 -26.06 -5.37
C LEU A 139 23.52 -26.67 -5.86
N ARG A 140 22.42 -26.46 -5.12
CA ARG A 140 21.09 -26.90 -5.54
C ARG A 140 20.71 -26.30 -6.89
N TRP A 141 20.87 -24.99 -7.05
CA TRP A 141 20.56 -24.30 -8.31
C TRP A 141 21.46 -24.76 -9.46
N SER A 142 22.75 -24.98 -9.22
CA SER A 142 23.68 -25.52 -10.20
C SER A 142 23.26 -26.91 -10.66
N GLY A 143 22.91 -27.82 -9.75
CA GLY A 143 22.41 -29.16 -10.12
C GLY A 143 21.11 -29.10 -10.92
N CYS A 144 20.23 -28.15 -10.60
CA CYS A 144 19.02 -27.90 -11.36
C CYS A 144 19.32 -27.52 -12.82
N ILE A 145 20.32 -26.68 -13.10
CA ILE A 145 20.58 -26.12 -14.43
C ILE A 145 21.76 -26.77 -15.18
N HIS A 146 22.43 -27.77 -14.61
CA HIS A 146 23.73 -28.23 -15.12
C HIS A 146 23.70 -28.69 -16.59
N ASP A 147 22.64 -29.39 -16.99
CA ASP A 147 22.47 -29.91 -18.35
C ASP A 147 21.68 -28.96 -19.28
N ILE A 148 21.51 -27.68 -18.91
CA ILE A 148 20.80 -26.72 -19.78
C ILE A 148 21.44 -26.59 -21.17
N GLY A 149 22.75 -26.83 -21.27
CA GLY A 149 23.49 -26.81 -22.52
C GLY A 149 23.12 -27.95 -23.47
N GLU A 150 22.51 -29.05 -23.01
CA GLU A 150 22.08 -30.13 -23.89
C GLU A 150 21.07 -29.67 -24.96
N LEU A 151 20.39 -28.53 -24.72
CA LEU A 151 19.48 -27.92 -25.69
C LEU A 151 20.12 -27.62 -27.05
N VAL A 152 21.45 -27.44 -27.10
CA VAL A 152 22.18 -27.19 -28.35
C VAL A 152 22.58 -28.47 -29.09
N VAL A 153 22.48 -29.63 -28.43
CA VAL A 153 22.83 -30.93 -29.02
C VAL A 153 21.57 -31.59 -29.59
N PRO A 154 21.57 -32.05 -30.86
CA PRO A 154 20.42 -32.77 -31.42
C PRO A 154 20.08 -34.01 -30.60
N VAL A 155 18.81 -34.24 -30.29
CA VAL A 155 18.34 -35.44 -29.54
C VAL A 155 18.76 -36.73 -30.24
N ALA A 156 18.80 -36.73 -31.57
CA ALA A 156 19.28 -37.86 -32.36
C ALA A 156 20.73 -38.27 -32.04
N THR A 157 21.57 -37.33 -31.60
CA THR A 157 22.94 -37.60 -31.15
C THR A 157 22.93 -38.52 -29.93
N TRP A 158 22.07 -38.24 -28.96
CA TRP A 158 21.92 -39.03 -27.73
C TRP A 158 21.13 -40.33 -27.93
N MET A 159 20.18 -40.38 -28.87
CA MET A 159 19.38 -41.57 -29.17
C MET A 159 20.05 -42.56 -30.13
N ARG A 160 21.26 -42.27 -30.62
CA ARG A 160 21.90 -43.07 -31.66
C ARG A 160 22.41 -44.40 -31.10
N ASN A 161 22.18 -45.47 -31.86
CA ASN A 161 22.79 -46.77 -31.59
C ASN A 161 24.22 -46.80 -32.16
N GLY A 162 25.23 -46.92 -31.29
CA GLY A 162 26.64 -47.02 -31.66
C GLY A 162 27.48 -45.80 -31.26
N PRO A 163 28.80 -45.81 -31.55
CA PRO A 163 29.69 -44.74 -31.12
C PRO A 163 29.37 -43.41 -31.80
N LEU A 164 29.46 -42.31 -31.03
CA LEU A 164 29.40 -40.95 -31.57
C LEU A 164 30.54 -40.71 -32.56
N SER A 165 30.22 -40.07 -33.68
CA SER A 165 31.22 -39.48 -34.57
C SER A 165 32.02 -38.39 -33.84
N VAL A 166 33.14 -37.98 -34.41
CA VAL A 166 33.98 -36.91 -33.83
C VAL A 166 33.17 -35.63 -33.62
N ARG A 167 32.40 -35.19 -34.63
CA ARG A 167 31.58 -33.97 -34.53
C ARG A 167 30.48 -34.05 -33.47
N GLU A 168 29.82 -35.20 -33.35
CA GLU A 168 28.81 -35.44 -32.33
C GLU A 168 29.42 -35.46 -30.93
N ARG A 169 30.62 -36.05 -30.79
CA ARG A 169 31.37 -36.05 -29.53
C ARG A 169 31.81 -34.64 -29.14
N ASP A 170 32.32 -33.86 -30.09
CA ASP A 170 32.73 -32.47 -29.85
C ASP A 170 31.52 -31.64 -29.40
N ALA A 171 30.38 -31.77 -30.07
CA ALA A 171 29.13 -31.11 -29.66
C ALA A 171 28.66 -31.56 -28.27
N ALA A 172 28.72 -32.87 -28.00
CA ALA A 172 28.40 -33.46 -26.71
C ALA A 172 29.39 -33.08 -25.60
N GLN A 173 30.59 -32.59 -25.89
CA GLN A 173 31.52 -32.11 -24.85
C GLN A 173 31.34 -30.64 -24.54
N LEU A 174 30.83 -29.86 -25.50
CA LEU A 174 30.62 -28.41 -25.36
C LEU A 174 29.35 -28.03 -24.58
N HIS A 175 28.51 -29.00 -24.21
CA HIS A 175 27.25 -28.73 -23.49
C HIS A 175 27.44 -28.45 -21.99
N ALA A 176 28.57 -28.89 -21.42
CA ALA A 176 28.88 -28.85 -19.99
C ALA A 176 29.79 -27.67 -19.60
#